data_AF-A0A6N6LND9-F1
#
_entry.id   AF-A0A6N6LND9-F1
#
_cell.length_a   1.000
_cell.length_b   1.000
_cell.length_c   1.000
_cell.angle_alpha   90.00
_cell.angle_beta   90.00
_cell.angle_gamma   90.00
#
_symmetry.space_group_name_H-M   'P 1'
#
loop_
_entity.id
_entity.type
_entity.pdbx_description
1 polymer ?
#
loop_
_entity_poly.entity_id
_entity_poly.type
_entity_poly.pdbx_seq_one_letter_code
_entity_poly.pdbx_strand_id
1 'polypeptide(L)'
;MTHVQKEELVKNLKNEIGKEFVLSSDEDNLYCTTLLEKAIKPFLNFDLNYSHVQLLIFRGKYLYPKASYDDNNSVLIYKFKD
;
A
#
# COMPACT_ATOMS: atom_id res chain seq x y z
N MET A 1 16.43 -1.20 2.32
CA MET A 1 16.31 -1.09 0.86
C MET A 1 17.62 -0.55 0.28
N THR A 2 18.22 -1.24 -0.68
CA THR A 2 19.46 -0.82 -1.36
C THR A 2 19.19 0.27 -2.40
N HIS A 3 20.23 0.84 -3.01
CA HIS A 3 20.07 1.82 -4.09
C HIS A 3 19.36 1.21 -5.31
N VAL A 4 19.79 0.03 -5.76
CA VAL A 4 19.18 -0.69 -6.89
C VAL A 4 17.68 -0.96 -6.66
N GLN A 5 17.31 -1.42 -5.46
CA GLN A 5 15.90 -1.66 -5.11
C GLN A 5 15.07 -0.37 -5.16
N LYS A 6 15.64 0.79 -4.80
CA LYS A 6 14.95 2.08 -4.90
C LYS A 6 14.71 2.48 -6.36
N GLU A 7 15.69 2.25 -7.24
CA GLU A 7 15.53 2.56 -8.67
C GLU A 7 14.47 1.67 -9.32
N GLU A 8 14.45 0.37 -8.99
CA GLU A 8 13.41 -0.56 -9.44
C GLU A 8 12.03 -0.17 -8.91
N LEU A 9 11.91 0.19 -7.63
CA LEU A 9 10.68 0.71 -7.04
C LEU A 9 10.16 1.93 -7.81
N VAL A 10 11.03 2.92 -8.07
CA VAL A 10 10.67 4.14 -8.80
C VAL A 10 10.25 3.82 -10.23
N LYS A 11 10.95 2.93 -10.92
CA LYS A 11 10.60 2.48 -12.27
C LYS A 11 9.22 1.83 -12.29
N ASN A 12 8.93 0.95 -11.34
CA ASN A 12 7.62 0.28 -11.24
C ASN A 12 6.51 1.30 -10.98
N LEU A 13 6.69 2.21 -10.02
CA LEU A 13 5.71 3.25 -9.70
C LEU A 13 5.43 4.19 -10.87
N LYS A 14 6.43 4.50 -11.70
CA LYS A 14 6.22 5.31 -12.92
C LYS A 14 5.25 4.65 -13.90
N ASN A 15 5.20 3.33 -13.96
CA ASN A 15 4.26 2.61 -14.83
C ASN A 15 2.81 2.67 -14.31
N GLU A 16 2.59 3.08 -13.06
CA GLU A 16 1.26 3.21 -12.46
C GLU A 16 0.64 4.61 -12.70
N ILE A 17 1.41 5.57 -13.22
CA ILE A 17 0.94 6.94 -13.49
C ILE A 17 -0.15 6.90 -14.57
N GLY A 18 -1.29 7.52 -14.28
CA GLY A 18 -2.43 7.62 -15.20
C GLY A 18 -3.36 6.40 -15.18
N LYS A 19 -3.05 5.35 -14.40
CA LYS A 19 -3.99 4.25 -14.17
C LYS A 19 -5.16 4.67 -13.29
N GLU A 20 -6.30 4.03 -13.51
CA GLU A 20 -7.53 4.32 -12.79
C GLU A 20 -7.48 3.85 -11.33
N PHE A 21 -8.18 4.59 -10.48
CA PHE A 21 -8.43 4.17 -9.11
C PHE A 21 -9.46 3.03 -9.08
N VAL A 22 -9.10 1.91 -8.45
CA VAL A 22 -9.96 0.73 -8.34
C VAL A 22 -10.11 0.34 -6.86
N LEU A 23 -11.24 0.69 -6.26
CA LEU A 23 -11.60 0.24 -4.90
C LEU A 23 -12.30 -1.12 -4.98
N SER A 24 -11.51 -2.19 -4.89
CA SER A 24 -11.98 -3.57 -4.92
C SER A 24 -11.36 -4.38 -3.79
N SER A 25 -12.03 -5.45 -3.37
CA SER A 25 -11.44 -6.49 -2.52
C SER A 25 -10.70 -7.57 -3.32
N ASP A 26 -10.81 -7.53 -4.64
CA ASP A 26 -10.18 -8.46 -5.56
C ASP A 26 -8.74 -8.03 -5.89
N GLU A 27 -7.99 -8.88 -6.60
CA GLU A 27 -6.55 -8.67 -6.84
C GLU A 27 -6.24 -7.47 -7.75
N ASP A 28 -7.20 -7.05 -8.58
CA ASP A 28 -7.09 -5.92 -9.52
C ASP A 28 -7.19 -4.54 -8.84
N ASN A 29 -7.36 -4.52 -7.51
CA ASN A 29 -7.44 -3.29 -6.74
C ASN A 29 -6.26 -2.34 -6.99
N LEU A 30 -6.53 -1.04 -7.04
CA LEU A 30 -5.51 -0.02 -7.20
C LEU A 30 -5.96 1.25 -6.49
N TYR A 31 -5.70 1.31 -5.20
CA TYR A 31 -5.94 2.47 -4.36
C TYR A 31 -4.69 2.78 -3.53
N CYS A 32 -4.69 3.89 -2.80
CA CYS A 32 -3.48 4.49 -2.22
C CYS A 32 -2.59 3.48 -1.49
N THR A 33 -3.16 2.66 -0.62
CA THR A 33 -2.42 1.70 0.21
C THR A 33 -2.03 0.43 -0.54
N THR A 34 -2.86 -0.08 -1.47
CA THR A 34 -2.50 -1.26 -2.26
C THR A 34 -1.48 -0.96 -3.34
N LEU A 35 -1.48 0.26 -3.90
CA LEU A 35 -0.38 0.75 -4.74
C LEU A 35 0.96 0.70 -3.99
N LEU A 36 0.99 1.24 -2.77
CA LEU A 36 2.19 1.24 -1.94
C LEU A 36 2.62 -0.18 -1.56
N GLU A 37 1.67 -1.03 -1.14
CA GLU A 37 1.98 -2.42 -0.77
C GLU A 37 2.54 -3.21 -1.95
N LYS A 38 1.85 -3.20 -3.10
CA LYS A 38 2.30 -3.90 -4.32
C LYS A 38 3.67 -3.43 -4.79
N ALA A 39 3.98 -2.14 -4.63
CA ALA A 39 5.26 -1.58 -5.02
C ALA A 39 6.40 -1.95 -4.04
N ILE A 40 6.14 -2.00 -2.73
CA ILE A 40 7.17 -2.17 -1.68
C ILE A 40 7.42 -3.64 -1.34
N LYS A 41 6.38 -4.48 -1.31
CA LYS A 41 6.43 -5.89 -0.91
C LYS A 41 7.49 -6.74 -1.62
N PRO A 42 7.84 -6.51 -2.90
CA PRO A 42 8.93 -7.25 -3.55
C PRO A 42 10.32 -7.01 -2.94
N PHE A 43 10.51 -5.92 -2.19
CA PHE A 43 11.83 -5.49 -1.71
C PHE A 43 11.98 -5.59 -0.19
N LEU A 44 10.88 -5.55 0.55
CA LEU A 44 10.83 -5.54 2.01
C LEU A 44 9.66 -6.39 2.50
N ASN A 45 9.80 -6.96 3.69
CA ASN A 45 8.65 -7.54 4.37
C ASN A 45 7.68 -6.41 4.76
N PHE A 46 6.65 -6.23 3.96
CA PHE A 46 5.62 -5.21 4.12
C PHE A 46 4.24 -5.88 4.15
N ASP A 47 4.11 -6.87 5.02
CA ASP A 47 2.90 -7.64 5.22
C ASP A 47 1.93 -6.87 6.13
N LEU A 48 1.09 -6.05 5.51
CA LEU A 48 0.14 -5.21 6.23
C LEU A 48 -1.17 -5.95 6.54
N ASN A 49 -1.78 -5.59 7.68
CA ASN A 49 -3.03 -6.20 8.11
C ASN A 49 -4.23 -5.62 7.34
N TYR A 50 -4.86 -6.47 6.53
CA TYR A 50 -6.14 -6.16 5.90
C TYR A 50 -7.28 -6.26 6.91
N SER A 51 -8.22 -5.31 6.84
CA SER A 51 -9.43 -5.32 7.65
C SER A 51 -10.61 -5.81 6.83
N HIS A 52 -11.49 -6.60 7.45
CA HIS A 52 -12.73 -7.01 6.80
C HIS A 52 -13.78 -5.91 6.91
N VAL A 53 -14.31 -5.50 5.76
CA VAL A 53 -15.45 -4.58 5.64
C VAL A 53 -16.68 -5.36 5.22
N GLN A 54 -17.81 -5.10 5.87
CA GLN A 54 -19.11 -5.66 5.53
C GLN A 54 -20.18 -4.57 5.52
N LEU A 55 -20.17 -3.78 4.45
CA LEU A 55 -21.18 -2.77 4.14
C LEU A 55 -22.06 -3.29 2.97
N LEU A 56 -23.22 -2.67 2.75
CA LEU A 56 -24.20 -3.12 1.76
C LEU A 56 -23.60 -3.31 0.36
N ILE A 57 -22.74 -2.38 -0.07
CA ILE A 57 -22.08 -2.37 -1.38
C ILE A 57 -20.56 -2.65 -1.34
N PHE A 58 -19.96 -2.73 -0.15
CA PHE A 58 -18.52 -3.01 0.02
C PHE A 58 -18.36 -4.21 0.94
N ARG A 59 -17.93 -5.34 0.37
CA ARG A 59 -17.67 -6.56 1.13
C ARG A 59 -16.31 -7.10 0.75
N GLY A 60 -15.52 -7.45 1.74
CA GLY A 60 -14.23 -8.09 1.53
C GLY A 60 -13.14 -7.51 2.41
N LYS A 61 -11.89 -7.78 2.03
CA LYS A 61 -10.70 -7.34 2.76
C LYS A 61 -10.14 -6.08 2.11
N TYR A 62 -9.94 -5.04 2.92
CA TYR A 62 -9.39 -3.77 2.47
C TYR A 62 -8.21 -3.35 3.35
N LEU A 63 -7.23 -2.72 2.73
CA LEU A 63 -6.02 -2.25 3.38
C LEU A 63 -6.16 -0.78 3.76
N TYR A 64 -6.31 -0.49 5.04
CA TYR A 64 -6.46 0.89 5.52
C TYR A 64 -5.10 1.59 5.69
N PRO A 65 -5.03 2.93 5.56
CA PRO A 65 -3.79 3.68 5.82
C PRO A 65 -3.24 3.47 7.23
N LYS A 66 -4.11 3.18 8.20
CA LYS A 66 -3.70 2.86 9.58
C LYS A 66 -2.79 1.61 9.64
N ALA A 67 -2.96 0.65 8.73
CA ALA A 67 -2.17 -0.58 8.74
C ALA A 67 -0.68 -0.31 8.50
N SER A 68 -0.32 0.66 7.65
CA SER A 68 1.09 1.03 7.45
C SER A 68 1.65 1.86 8.60
N TYR A 69 0.82 2.65 9.29
CA TYR A 69 1.25 3.38 10.49
C TYR A 69 1.49 2.45 11.68
N ASP A 70 0.68 1.38 11.80
CA ASP A 70 0.77 0.39 12.87
C ASP A 70 1.77 -0.76 12.54
N ASP A 71 2.51 -0.70 11.43
CA ASP A 71 3.46 -1.73 11.04
C ASP A 71 4.66 -1.81 12.01
N ASN A 72 4.91 -3.00 12.54
CA ASN A 72 5.99 -3.25 13.50
C ASN A 72 7.39 -3.17 12.87
N ASN A 73 7.49 -3.24 11.54
CA ASN A 73 8.76 -3.11 10.82
C ASN A 73 9.06 -1.65 10.43
N SER A 74 8.16 -0.72 10.74
CA SER A 74 8.26 0.69 10.40
C SER A 74 8.67 1.54 11.61
N VAL A 75 9.38 2.64 11.34
CA VAL A 75 9.79 3.61 12.37
C VAL A 75 9.27 4.98 11.99
N LEU A 76 8.63 5.67 12.95
CA LEU A 76 8.18 7.04 12.76
C LEU A 76 9.38 7.99 12.69
N ILE A 77 9.65 8.54 11.51
CA ILE A 77 10.75 9.48 11.29
C ILE A 77 10.33 10.96 11.40
N TYR A 78 9.05 11.25 11.21
CA TYR A 78 8.55 12.63 11.19
C TYR A 78 7.07 12.69 11.54
N LYS A 79 6.68 13.71 12.31
CA LYS A 79 5.30 14.07 12.60
C LYS A 79 5.17 15.60 12.54
N PHE A 80 4.39 16.10 11.59
CA PHE A 80 4.03 17.52 11.57
C PHE A 80 3.09 17.79 12.77
N LYS A 81 3.34 18.87 13.50
CA LYS A 81 2.40 19.37 14.51
C LYS A 81 1.56 20.44 13.85
N ASP A 82 0.25 20.23 13.89
CA ASP A 82 -0.74 21.26 13.56
C ASP A 82 -0.72 22.40 14.58
#